data_AF-A0A7C4RJ75-F1
#
_entry.id   AF-A0A7C4RJ75-F1
#
_cell.length_a   1.000
_cell.length_b   1.000
_cell.length_c   1.000
_cell.angle_alpha   90.00
_cell.angle_beta   90.00
_cell.angle_gamma   90.00
#
_symmetry.space_group_name_H-M   'P 1'
#
loop_
_entity.id
_entity.type
_entity.pdbx_description
1 polymer ?
#
loop_
_entity_poly.entity_id
_entity_poly.type
_entity_poly.pdbx_seq_one_letter_code
_entity_poly.pdbx_strand_id
1 'polypeptide(L)' 'MRNLVLITFDSVRADHCSFLGYRRETTPTLKFLAMNGLCFENAIVTGPGTPTSMAGVFTGSYTPI' A
#
# COMPACT_ATOMS: atom_id res chain seq x y z
N MET A 1 -24.94 5.39 -5.02
CA MET A 1 -24.04 4.23 -4.84
C MET A 1 -22.61 4.72 -5.04
N ARG A 2 -21.63 4.28 -4.24
CA ARG A 2 -20.22 4.68 -4.36
C ARG A 2 -19.40 3.48 -4.81
N ASN A 3 -18.64 3.64 -5.88
CA ASN A 3 -17.72 2.60 -6.36
C ASN A 3 -16.42 2.64 -5.55
N LEU A 4 -15.83 1.48 -5.32
CA LEU A 4 -14.54 1.34 -4.65
C LEU A 4 -13.60 0.51 -5.52
N VAL A 5 -12.38 1.00 -5.69
CA VAL A 5 -11.31 0.31 -6.42
C VAL A 5 -10.15 0.13 -5.46
N LEU A 6 -9.79 -1.12 -5.18
CA LEU A 6 -8.61 -1.48 -4.39
C LEU A 6 -7.46 -1.83 -5.35
N ILE A 7 -6.38 -1.05 -5.29
CA ILE A 7 -5.16 -1.28 -6.08
C ILE A 7 -4.05 -1.70 -5.12
N THR A 8 -3.42 -2.84 -5.39
CA THR A 8 -2.30 -3.37 -4.60
C THR A 8 -1.08 -3.59 -5.50
N PHE A 9 0.10 -3.54 -4.89
CA PHE A 9 1.37 -3.85 -5.56
C PHE A 9 2.07 -4.98 -4.81
N ASP A 10 2.70 -5.89 -5.54
CA ASP A 10 3.46 -6.98 -4.94
C ASP A 10 4.96 -6.62 -4.86
N SER A 11 5.59 -6.98 -3.74
CA SER A 11 7.03 -6.81 -3.51
C SER A 11 7.57 -5.38 -3.70
N VAL A 12 6.73 -4.35 -3.51
CA VAL A 12 7.13 -2.94 -3.56
C VAL A 12 7.69 -2.49 -2.20
N ARG A 13 8.81 -1.77 -2.23
CA ARG A 13 9.37 -1.12 -1.04
C ARG A 13 8.86 0.30 -0.90
N ALA A 14 8.37 0.63 0.29
CA ALA A 14 7.90 1.97 0.63
C ALA A 14 9.00 3.04 0.46
N ASP A 15 10.24 2.75 0.88
CA ASP A 15 11.38 3.67 0.76
C ASP A 15 11.86 3.89 -0.69
N HIS A 16 11.30 3.18 -1.66
CA HIS A 16 11.56 3.36 -3.10
C HIS A 16 10.39 4.05 -3.84
N CYS A 17 9.39 4.55 -3.11
CA CYS A 17 8.28 5.32 -3.67
C CYS A 17 8.55 6.83 -3.58
N SER A 18 8.46 7.54 -4.71
CA SER A 18 8.69 8.99 -4.76
C SER A 18 7.70 9.81 -3.93
N PHE A 19 6.50 9.27 -3.65
CA PHE A 19 5.53 9.90 -2.77
C PHE A 19 5.89 9.79 -1.27
N LEU A 20 6.84 8.91 -0.91
CA LEU A 20 7.40 8.75 0.43
C LEU A 20 8.84 9.28 0.53
N GLY A 21 9.26 10.16 -0.40
CA GLY A 21 10.55 10.84 -0.33
C GLY A 21 11.70 10.16 -1.07
N TYR A 22 11.45 9.10 -1.85
CA TYR A 22 12.50 8.51 -2.68
C TYR A 22 13.04 9.49 -3.74
N ARG A 23 14.36 9.52 -3.94
CA ARG A 23 15.05 10.49 -4.80
C ARG A 23 14.61 10.42 -6.27
N ARG A 24 14.31 9.23 -6.79
CA ARG A 24 13.88 9.04 -8.18
C ARG A 24 12.36 9.14 -8.26
N GLU A 25 11.84 9.72 -9.33
CA GLU A 25 10.40 9.79 -9.58
C GLU A 25 9.84 8.42 -10.05
N THR A 26 9.66 7.48 -9.12
CA THR A 26 9.22 6.11 -9.41
C THR A 26 7.71 5.94 -9.44
N THR A 27 6.97 6.83 -8.76
CA THR A 27 5.52 6.69 -8.54
C THR A 27 4.76 8.01 -8.73
N PRO A 28 4.87 8.68 -9.90
CA PRO A 28 4.27 10.00 -10.12
C PRO A 28 2.73 10.01 -9.94
N THR A 29 2.04 8.98 -10.42
CA THR A 29 0.58 8.85 -10.25
C THR A 29 0.19 8.68 -8.79
N LEU A 30 0.92 7.87 -8.02
CA LEU A 30 0.65 7.71 -6.58
C LEU A 30 0.96 8.99 -5.80
N LYS A 31 1.99 9.76 -6.21
CA LYS A 31 2.28 11.08 -5.64
C LYS A 31 1.13 12.06 -5.83
N PHE A 32 0.57 12.11 -7.04
CA PHE A 32 -0.63 12.92 -7.31
C PHE A 32 -1.80 12.50 -6.41
N LEU A 33 -2.05 11.19 -6.25
CA LEU A 33 -3.12 10.69 -5.38
C LEU A 33 -2.87 11.01 -3.90
N ALA A 34 -1.64 10.87 -3.42
CA ALA A 34 -1.27 11.18 -2.03
C ALA A 34 -1.45 12.67 -1.72
N MET A 35 -1.11 13.57 -2.65
CA MET A 35 -1.29 15.02 -2.49
C MET A 35 -2.77 15.45 -2.51
N ASN A 36 -3.64 14.71 -3.18
CA ASN A 36 -5.07 15.01 -3.30
C ASN A 36 -5.95 14.11 -2.41
N GLY A 37 -5.33 13.38 -1.48
CA GLY A 37 -6.00 12.37 -0.66
C GLY A 37 -5.38 12.27 0.73
N LEU A 38 -5.41 11.06 1.29
CA LEU A 38 -4.82 10.74 2.58
C LEU A 38 -3.71 9.71 2.39
N CYS A 39 -2.52 10.02 2.92
CA CYS A 39 -1.37 9.12 2.91
C CYS A 39 -1.10 8.61 4.32
N PHE A 40 -0.94 7.30 4.47
CA PHE A 40 -0.49 6.67 5.71
C PHE A 40 0.98 6.28 5.56
N GLU A 41 1.88 7.03 6.19
CA GLU A 41 3.33 6.80 6.09
C GLU A 41 3.80 5.56 6.85
N ASN A 42 2.99 5.10 7.82
CA ASN A 42 3.28 3.94 8.67
C ASN A 42 2.20 2.85 8.52
N ALA A 43 1.90 2.45 7.28
CA ALA A 43 0.98 1.35 6.99
C ALA A 43 1.73 0.00 7.04
N ILE A 44 1.47 -0.80 8.09
CA ILE A 44 2.18 -2.07 8.35
C ILE A 44 1.27 -3.26 8.01
N VAL A 45 1.84 -4.25 7.34
CA VAL A 45 1.16 -5.48 6.91
C VAL A 45 0.95 -6.46 8.07
N THR A 46 -0.09 -7.28 7.99
CA THR A 46 -0.41 -8.33 8.98
C THR A 46 0.58 -9.51 9.00
N GLY A 47 1.36 -9.69 7.94
CA GLY A 47 2.39 -10.73 7.82
C GLY A 47 3.27 -10.52 6.58
N PRO A 48 4.54 -10.98 6.60
CA PRO A 48 5.53 -10.62 5.57
C PRO A 48 5.36 -11.36 4.23
N GLY A 49 4.61 -12.47 4.20
CA GLY A 49 4.39 -13.25 2.99
C GLY A 49 3.14 -12.78 2.22
N THR A 50 3.17 -12.82 0.89
CA THR A 50 2.02 -12.46 0.04
C THR A 50 0.71 -13.14 0.49
N PRO A 51 0.67 -14.46 0.83
CA PRO A 51 -0.55 -15.09 1.30
C PRO A 51 -1.08 -14.52 2.63
N THR A 52 -0.21 -14.31 3.63
CA THR A 52 -0.62 -13.85 4.97
C THR A 52 -0.96 -12.36 4.98
N SER A 53 -0.27 -11.57 4.16
CA SER A 53 -0.55 -10.16 3.87
C SER A 53 -1.94 -10.00 3.24
N MET A 54 -2.18 -10.65 2.10
CA MET A 54 -3.42 -10.48 1.35
C MET A 54 -4.63 -11.07 2.06
N ALA A 55 -4.46 -12.18 2.79
CA ALA A 55 -5.51 -12.69 3.67
C ALA A 55 -5.95 -11.64 4.70
N GLY A 56 -5.00 -10.91 5.31
CA GLY A 56 -5.30 -9.80 6.22
C GLY A 56 -6.02 -8.64 5.53
N VAL A 57 -5.58 -8.24 4.34
CA VAL A 57 -6.22 -7.16 3.55
C VAL A 57 -7.68 -7.49 3.21
N PHE A 58 -8.00 -8.72 2.83
CA PHE A 58 -9.36 -9.11 2.45
C PHE A 58 -10.28 -9.42 3.63
N THR A 59 -9.75 -9.87 4.76
CA THR A 59 -10.56 -10.31 5.91
C THR A 59 -10.57 -9.33 7.08
N GLY A 60 -9.65 -8.36 7.12
CA GLY A 60 -9.46 -7.48 8.27
C GLY A 60 -9.00 -8.19 9.53
N SER A 61 -8.50 -9.42 9.42
CA SER A 61 -8.08 -10.28 10.55
C SER A 61 -6.63 -10.72 10.41
N TYR A 62 -5.95 -10.97 11.54
CA TYR A 62 -4.64 -11.61 11.51
C TYR A 62 -4.77 -13.05 11.01
N THR A 63 -3.91 -13.46 10.09
CA THR A 63 -3.86 -14.87 9.66
C THR A 63 -3.20 -15.67 10.78
N PRO A 64 -3.82 -16.75 11.28
CA PRO A 64 -3.14 -17.70 12.15
C PRO A 64 -2.07 -18.40 11.30
N ILE A 65 -0.82 -18.00 11.52
CA ILE A 65 0.37 -18.70 11.02
C ILE A 65 0.77 -19.79 12.00
#